data_AF-A0A961QCU5-F1
#
_entry.id   AF-A0A961QCU5-F1
#
_cell.length_a   1.000
_cell.length_b   1.000
_cell.length_c   1.000
_cell.angle_alpha   90.00
_cell.angle_beta   90.00
_cell.angle_gamma   90.00
#
_symmetry.space_group_name_H-M   'P 1'
#
loop_
_entity.id
_entity.type
_entity.pdbx_description
1 polymer ?
#
loop_
_entity_poly.entity_id
_entity_poly.type
_entity_poly.pdbx_seq_one_letter_code
_entity_poly.pdbx_strand_id
1 'polypeptide(L)'
;MDHSLRHRVSVAIDPEMRGVPGLSMFNQLVVAGILVLIAIAVLETEVHVIRNYGWLMTALKLALFVFFAAEYVLRLWVAPLNPRFRSALQFALTPAALLDLAVLVTFVTPFLGLEAAVFRLLQLTRILRLARLGRYSRAMNLLFDAFRSRSTELMLSALLAFSLMLGASTLLYLVENQAQPEAFGSIPRAMWWAVETL
;
A
#
# COMPACT_ATOMS: atom_id res chain seq x y z
N MET A 1 -15.94 22.70 27.71
CA MET A 1 -15.14 23.37 26.64
C MET A 1 -14.24 22.42 25.85
N ASP A 2 -13.85 21.25 26.38
CA ASP A 2 -12.88 20.33 25.72
C ASP A 2 -13.45 19.53 24.52
N HIS A 3 -14.77 19.36 24.43
CA HIS A 3 -15.40 18.63 23.31
C HIS A 3 -15.31 19.34 21.95
N SER A 4 -15.23 20.67 21.93
CA SER A 4 -15.18 21.47 20.69
C SER A 4 -13.83 21.33 19.97
N LEU A 5 -12.71 21.36 20.71
CA LEU A 5 -11.38 21.23 20.13
C LEU A 5 -11.13 19.82 19.59
N ARG A 6 -11.49 18.79 20.36
CA ARG A 6 -11.33 17.40 19.93
C ARG A 6 -12.18 17.07 18.70
N HIS A 7 -13.38 17.61 18.59
CA HIS A 7 -14.23 17.46 17.40
C HIS A 7 -13.69 18.20 16.17
N ARG A 8 -13.12 19.41 16.35
CA ARG A 8 -12.46 20.12 15.23
C ARG A 8 -11.22 19.36 14.72
N VAL A 9 -10.46 18.77 15.65
CA VAL A 9 -9.30 17.93 15.34
C VAL A 9 -9.73 16.63 14.65
N SER A 10 -10.83 16.00 15.05
CA SER A 10 -11.35 14.78 14.39
C SER A 10 -11.73 15.02 12.94
N VAL A 11 -12.44 16.09 12.65
CA VAL A 11 -12.83 16.46 11.29
C VAL A 11 -11.61 16.83 10.42
N ALA A 12 -10.52 17.34 11.02
CA ALA A 12 -9.31 17.69 10.30
C ALA A 12 -8.45 16.47 9.92
N ILE A 13 -8.53 15.39 10.70
CA ILE A 13 -7.62 14.23 10.65
C ILE A 13 -8.27 13.00 10.02
N ASP A 14 -9.55 12.78 10.28
CA ASP A 14 -10.32 11.68 9.73
C ASP A 14 -10.96 12.12 8.40
N PRO A 15 -10.48 11.61 7.25
CA PRO A 15 -11.04 11.96 5.96
C PRO A 15 -12.52 11.54 5.83
N GLU A 16 -12.96 10.51 6.54
CA GLU A 16 -14.33 9.98 6.47
C GLU A 16 -15.34 10.88 7.22
N MET A 17 -14.90 11.60 8.26
CA MET A 17 -15.76 12.52 9.01
C MET A 17 -15.98 13.86 8.31
N ARG A 18 -15.25 14.14 7.22
CA ARG A 18 -15.27 15.45 6.59
C ARG A 18 -16.48 15.57 5.67
N GLY A 19 -17.45 16.41 6.05
CA GLY A 19 -18.64 16.69 5.26
C GLY A 19 -18.44 17.60 4.03
N VAL A 20 -17.23 18.15 3.83
CA VAL A 20 -16.90 19.00 2.68
C VAL A 20 -16.04 18.26 1.65
N PRO A 21 -16.26 18.48 0.34
CA PRO A 21 -15.44 17.87 -0.70
C PRO A 21 -13.98 18.33 -0.62
N GLY A 22 -13.04 17.38 -0.63
CA GLY A 22 -11.60 17.63 -0.65
C GLY A 22 -10.85 17.21 0.61
N LEU A 23 -9.51 17.15 0.52
CA LEU A 23 -8.62 16.78 1.63
C LEU A 23 -8.37 17.97 2.58
N SER A 24 -8.32 17.71 3.88
CA SER A 24 -7.91 18.70 4.88
C SER A 24 -6.45 19.09 4.64
N MET A 25 -6.04 20.31 5.00
CA MET A 25 -4.63 20.73 4.94
C MET A 25 -3.73 19.72 5.67
N PHE A 26 -4.19 19.19 6.80
CA PHE A 26 -3.48 18.14 7.53
C PHE A 26 -3.34 16.86 6.69
N ASN A 27 -4.42 16.38 6.08
CA ASN A 27 -4.39 15.20 5.23
C ASN A 27 -3.53 15.41 3.97
N GLN A 28 -3.49 16.61 3.41
CA GLN A 28 -2.59 16.98 2.31
C GLN A 28 -1.12 16.90 2.73
N LEU A 29 -0.78 17.39 3.93
CA LEU A 29 0.57 17.26 4.49
C LEU A 29 0.95 15.79 4.71
N VAL A 30 0.01 14.96 5.18
CA VAL A 30 0.25 13.52 5.35
C VAL A 30 0.50 12.84 4.01
N VAL A 31 -0.30 13.15 2.97
CA VAL A 31 -0.09 12.64 1.61
C VAL A 31 1.25 13.11 1.05
N ALA A 32 1.58 14.40 1.18
CA ALA A 32 2.88 14.94 0.75
C ALA A 32 4.03 14.23 1.46
N GLY A 33 3.94 14.00 2.77
CA GLY A 33 4.92 13.22 3.52
C GLY A 33 5.06 11.78 3.01
N ILE A 34 3.96 11.13 2.60
CA ILE A 34 4.01 9.77 2.05
C ILE A 34 4.75 9.79 0.70
N LEU A 35 4.45 10.77 -0.16
CA LEU A 35 5.13 10.94 -1.45
C LEU A 35 6.63 11.21 -1.28
N VAL A 36 7.01 12.08 -0.34
CA VAL A 36 8.42 12.32 -0.02
C VAL A 36 9.08 11.03 0.50
N LEU A 37 8.39 10.26 1.33
CA LEU A 37 8.93 9.00 1.84
C LEU A 37 9.13 7.95 0.74
N ILE A 38 8.25 7.92 -0.28
CA ILE A 38 8.39 7.08 -1.47
C ILE A 38 9.57 7.58 -2.32
N ALA A 39 9.68 8.89 -2.55
CA ALA A 39 10.79 9.47 -3.30
C ALA A 39 12.14 9.15 -2.66
N ILE A 40 12.26 9.26 -1.33
CA ILE A 40 13.46 8.84 -0.60
C ILE A 40 13.75 7.35 -0.84
N ALA A 41 12.73 6.49 -0.78
CA ALA A 41 12.91 5.05 -1.00
C ALA A 41 13.39 4.72 -2.42
N VAL A 42 12.96 5.48 -3.43
CA VAL A 42 13.46 5.37 -4.80
C VAL A 42 14.90 5.90 -4.89
N LEU A 43 15.20 7.05 -4.30
CA LEU A 43 16.56 7.60 -4.30
C LEU A 43 17.57 6.70 -3.58
N GLU A 44 17.14 5.91 -2.60
CA GLU A 44 17.97 4.89 -1.95
C GLU A 44 18.36 3.73 -2.87
N THR A 45 17.70 3.51 -4.01
CA THR A 45 18.15 2.46 -4.94
C THR A 45 19.46 2.84 -5.63
N GLU A 46 19.81 4.12 -5.64
CA GLU A 46 21.03 4.64 -6.27
C GLU A 46 22.21 4.70 -5.31
N VAL A 47 23.26 3.94 -5.63
CA VAL A 47 24.48 3.80 -4.79
C VAL A 47 25.18 5.16 -4.59
N HIS A 48 25.20 6.00 -5.63
CA HIS A 48 25.81 7.33 -5.56
C HIS A 48 25.09 8.25 -4.57
N VAL A 49 23.76 8.14 -4.45
CA VAL A 49 22.96 8.95 -3.52
C VAL A 49 23.26 8.52 -2.08
N ILE A 50 23.30 7.22 -1.80
CA ILE A 50 23.61 6.71 -0.46
C ILE A 50 25.01 7.16 -0.01
N ARG A 51 26.00 7.04 -0.89
CA ARG A 51 27.39 7.35 -0.55
C ARG A 51 27.60 8.84 -0.22
N ASN A 52 26.94 9.73 -0.94
CA ASN A 52 27.14 11.18 -0.80
C ASN A 52 26.15 11.85 0.15
N TYR A 53 24.91 11.33 0.26
CA TYR A 53 23.81 11.96 0.99
C TYR A 53 23.16 11.03 2.03
N GLY A 54 23.81 9.92 2.41
CA GLY A 54 23.24 8.93 3.34
C GLY A 54 22.82 9.50 4.69
N TRP A 55 23.57 10.47 5.23
CA TRP A 55 23.22 11.15 6.49
C TRP A 55 21.94 11.98 6.35
N LEU A 56 21.77 12.71 5.25
CA LEU A 56 20.59 13.53 4.96
C LEU A 56 19.36 12.64 4.77
N MET A 57 19.50 11.55 4.01
CA MET A 57 18.43 10.56 3.81
C MET A 57 17.99 9.96 5.15
N THR A 58 18.93 9.66 6.04
CA THR A 58 18.64 9.13 7.38
C THR A 58 17.92 10.16 8.25
N ALA A 59 18.37 11.41 8.25
CA ALA A 59 17.72 12.50 8.99
C ALA A 59 16.28 12.76 8.50
N LEU A 60 16.07 12.81 7.18
CA LEU A 60 14.73 13.01 6.58
C LEU A 60 13.79 11.85 6.93
N LYS A 61 14.27 10.60 6.85
CA LYS A 61 13.50 9.42 7.26
C LYS A 61 13.11 9.49 8.74
N LEU A 62 14.03 9.90 9.60
CA LEU A 62 13.75 10.04 11.03
C LEU A 62 12.69 11.13 11.29
N ALA A 63 12.81 12.29 10.63
CA ALA A 63 11.83 13.37 10.74
C ALA A 63 10.43 12.91 10.29
N LEU A 64 10.35 12.22 9.15
CA LEU A 64 9.09 11.65 8.64
C LEU A 64 8.55 10.56 9.55
N PHE A 65 9.41 9.71 10.13
CA PHE A 65 9.00 8.71 11.11
C PHE A 65 8.36 9.35 12.33
N VAL A 66 8.98 10.37 12.93
CA VAL A 66 8.43 11.10 14.08
C VAL A 66 7.10 11.74 13.71
N PHE A 67 7.01 12.37 12.53
CA PHE A 67 5.78 12.97 12.02
C PHE A 67 4.65 11.93 11.89
N PHE A 68 4.90 10.78 11.27
CA PHE A 68 3.88 9.74 11.11
C PHE A 68 3.54 9.02 12.42
N ALA A 69 4.49 8.88 13.33
CA ALA A 69 4.23 8.33 14.66
C ALA A 69 3.29 9.25 15.45
N ALA A 70 3.55 10.56 15.42
CA ALA A 70 2.69 11.56 16.05
C ALA A 70 1.29 11.58 15.42
N GLU A 71 1.21 11.50 14.08
CA GLU A 71 -0.05 11.41 13.34
C GLU A 71 -0.86 10.16 13.72
N TYR A 72 -0.22 9.00 13.83
CA TYR A 72 -0.86 7.75 14.26
C TYR A 72 -1.39 7.84 15.69
N VAL A 73 -0.61 8.36 16.63
CA VAL A 73 -1.04 8.57 18.03
C VAL A 73 -2.22 9.53 18.10
N LEU A 74 -2.18 10.61 17.32
CA LEU A 74 -3.24 11.60 17.28
C LEU A 74 -4.55 10.99 16.73
N ARG A 75 -4.46 10.14 15.71
CA ARG A 75 -5.61 9.35 15.22
C ARG A 75 -6.17 8.42 16.28
N LEU A 76 -5.32 7.69 16.99
CA LEU A 76 -5.73 6.78 18.04
C LEU A 76 -6.44 7.52 19.20
N TRP A 77 -5.96 8.71 19.55
CA TRP A 77 -6.56 9.55 20.60
C TRP A 77 -7.95 10.06 20.20
N VAL A 78 -8.14 10.35 18.92
CA VAL A 78 -9.36 10.94 18.39
C VAL A 78 -10.38 9.89 17.93
N ALA A 79 -9.95 8.66 17.67
CA ALA A 79 -10.81 7.57 17.19
C ALA A 79 -12.08 7.30 18.01
N PRO A 80 -12.09 7.37 19.37
CA PRO A 80 -13.30 7.18 20.17
C PRO A 80 -14.41 8.23 19.95
N LEU A 81 -14.10 9.34 19.27
CA LEU A 81 -15.09 10.36 18.90
C LEU A 81 -15.85 9.99 17.62
N ASN A 82 -15.35 9.02 16.84
CA ASN A 82 -16.06 8.51 15.69
C ASN A 82 -17.19 7.58 16.15
N PRO A 83 -18.46 7.81 15.75
CA PRO A 83 -19.55 6.89 16.09
C PRO A 83 -19.33 5.47 15.57
N ARG A 84 -18.44 5.28 14.58
CA ARG A 84 -18.05 3.97 14.03
C ARG A 84 -17.17 3.15 14.99
N PHE A 85 -16.42 3.78 15.89
CA PHE A 85 -15.46 3.11 16.77
C PHE A 85 -15.82 3.34 18.24
N ARG A 86 -16.09 2.26 18.99
CA ARG A 86 -16.45 2.36 20.41
C ARG A 86 -15.24 2.56 21.32
N SER A 87 -14.03 2.28 20.83
CA SER A 87 -12.79 2.45 21.59
C SER A 87 -11.58 2.61 20.66
N ALA A 88 -10.48 3.15 21.21
CA ALA A 88 -9.21 3.27 20.50
C ALA A 88 -8.67 1.89 20.05
N LEU A 89 -8.93 0.83 20.82
CA LEU A 89 -8.52 -0.54 20.47
C LEU A 89 -9.25 -1.07 19.23
N GLN A 90 -10.54 -0.77 19.08
CA GLN A 90 -11.28 -1.14 17.88
C GLN A 90 -10.71 -0.46 16.64
N PHE A 91 -10.30 0.80 16.76
CA PHE A 91 -9.62 1.51 15.68
C PHE A 91 -8.24 0.93 15.38
N ALA A 92 -7.42 0.63 16.40
CA ALA A 92 -6.08 0.06 16.22
C ALA A 92 -6.09 -1.28 15.47
N LEU A 93 -7.17 -2.06 15.59
CA LEU A 93 -7.35 -3.33 14.88
C LEU A 93 -7.91 -3.16 13.45
N THR A 94 -8.20 -1.93 13.00
CA THR A 94 -8.63 -1.72 11.61
C THR A 94 -7.48 -1.97 10.63
N PRO A 95 -7.76 -2.46 9.41
CA PRO A 95 -6.73 -2.66 8.39
C PRO A 95 -5.91 -1.40 8.11
N ALA A 96 -6.54 -0.22 8.18
CA ALA A 96 -5.88 1.07 7.99
C ALA A 96 -4.89 1.39 9.12
N ALA A 97 -5.29 1.20 10.38
CA ALA A 97 -4.40 1.43 11.52
C ALA A 97 -3.26 0.40 11.57
N LEU A 98 -3.54 -0.86 11.26
CA LEU A 98 -2.53 -1.91 11.15
C LEU A 98 -1.51 -1.61 10.04
N LEU A 99 -1.95 -1.08 8.90
CA LEU A 99 -1.07 -0.64 7.83
C LEU A 99 -0.13 0.48 8.29
N ASP A 100 -0.65 1.47 9.03
CA ASP A 100 0.16 2.56 9.56
C ASP A 100 1.19 2.04 10.58
N LEU A 101 0.77 1.13 11.46
CA LEU A 101 1.65 0.48 12.42
C LEU A 101 2.74 -0.34 11.73
N ALA A 102 2.40 -1.13 10.71
CA ALA A 102 3.37 -1.91 9.93
C ALA A 102 4.43 -1.01 9.28
N VAL A 103 4.02 0.14 8.73
CA VAL A 103 4.93 1.13 8.17
C VAL A 103 5.86 1.70 9.25
N LEU A 104 5.34 2.03 10.43
CA LEU A 104 6.14 2.55 11.56
C LEU A 104 7.15 1.53 12.08
N VAL A 105 6.73 0.27 12.28
CA VAL A 105 7.60 -0.83 12.72
C VAL A 105 8.81 -0.93 11.80
N THR A 106 8.61 -0.81 10.48
CA THR A 106 9.66 -0.91 9.47
C THR A 106 10.79 0.12 9.62
N PHE A 107 10.55 1.26 10.28
CA PHE A 107 11.62 2.22 10.57
C PHE A 107 12.54 1.76 11.72
N VAL A 108 12.02 0.96 12.64
CA VAL A 108 12.74 0.49 13.83
C VAL A 108 13.49 -0.81 13.55
N THR A 109 13.12 -1.53 12.49
CA THR A 109 13.70 -2.84 12.15
C THR A 109 15.23 -2.88 12.00
N PRO A 110 15.94 -1.85 11.51
CA PRO A 110 17.41 -1.89 11.45
C PRO A 110 18.06 -1.98 12.85
N PHE A 111 17.35 -1.58 13.91
CA PHE A 111 17.85 -1.58 15.28
C PHE A 111 17.49 -2.87 16.05
N LEU A 112 16.62 -3.71 15.50
CA LEU A 112 16.11 -4.92 16.19
C LEU A 112 17.02 -6.14 16.05
N GLY A 113 18.15 -6.03 15.34
CA GLY A 113 19.10 -7.14 15.18
C GLY A 113 18.51 -8.39 14.51
N LEU A 114 17.48 -8.22 13.68
CA LEU A 114 16.74 -9.32 13.05
C LEU A 114 17.61 -10.05 12.02
N GLU A 115 17.30 -11.33 11.81
CA GLU A 115 17.93 -12.12 10.75
C GLU A 115 17.77 -11.47 9.36
N ALA A 116 18.76 -11.67 8.49
CA ALA A 116 18.83 -11.04 7.17
C ALA A 116 17.59 -11.35 6.29
N ALA A 117 16.98 -12.53 6.45
CA ALA A 117 15.76 -12.92 5.74
C ALA A 117 14.55 -12.08 6.20
N VAL A 118 14.39 -11.90 7.51
CA VAL A 118 13.33 -11.07 8.10
C VAL A 118 13.50 -9.62 7.69
N PHE A 119 14.74 -9.11 7.71
CA PHE A 119 15.05 -7.76 7.23
C PHE A 119 14.66 -7.55 5.76
N ARG A 120 14.90 -8.54 4.89
CA ARG A 120 14.52 -8.49 3.47
C ARG A 120 13.01 -8.46 3.27
N LEU A 121 12.27 -9.28 4.00
CA LEU A 121 10.81 -9.26 3.97
C LEU A 121 10.24 -7.92 4.46
N LEU A 122 10.87 -7.33 5.47
CA LEU A 122 10.47 -6.01 5.97
C LEU A 122 10.75 -4.90 4.97
N GLN A 123 11.71 -5.03 4.06
CA GLN A 123 11.88 -4.06 2.97
C GLN A 123 10.70 -4.06 2.01
N LEU A 124 10.01 -5.20 1.81
CA LEU A 124 8.81 -5.27 0.98
C LEU A 124 7.67 -4.42 1.56
N THR A 125 7.60 -4.26 2.88
CA THR A 125 6.58 -3.42 3.52
C THR A 125 6.68 -1.93 3.11
N ARG A 126 7.80 -1.49 2.53
CA ARG A 126 7.91 -0.13 1.96
C ARG A 126 6.85 0.10 0.89
N ILE A 127 6.47 -0.93 0.12
CA ILE A 127 5.38 -0.84 -0.86
C ILE A 127 4.02 -0.59 -0.20
N LEU A 128 3.83 -1.05 1.04
CA LEU A 128 2.60 -0.84 1.81
C LEU A 128 2.37 0.64 2.14
N ARG A 129 3.41 1.49 2.07
CA ARG A 129 3.26 2.95 2.19
C ARG A 129 2.40 3.52 1.06
N LEU A 130 2.43 2.93 -0.13
CA LEU A 130 1.54 3.31 -1.24
C LEU A 130 0.08 2.99 -0.90
N ALA A 131 -0.18 1.88 -0.21
CA ALA A 131 -1.53 1.55 0.23
C ALA A 131 -2.09 2.60 1.22
N ARG A 132 -1.23 3.36 1.92
CA ARG A 132 -1.69 4.49 2.76
C ARG A 132 -2.32 5.61 1.91
N LEU A 133 -1.91 5.79 0.65
CA LEU A 133 -2.52 6.78 -0.25
C LEU A 133 -3.98 6.44 -0.59
N GLY A 134 -4.31 5.15 -0.60
CA GLY A 134 -5.66 4.67 -0.93
C GLY A 134 -6.75 5.30 -0.07
N ARG A 135 -6.51 5.47 1.23
CA ARG A 135 -7.50 6.07 2.16
C ARG A 135 -7.76 7.55 1.91
N TYR A 136 -6.82 8.26 1.29
CA TYR A 136 -6.94 9.68 0.97
C TYR A 136 -7.49 9.91 -0.43
N SER A 137 -7.60 8.85 -1.23
CA SER A 137 -8.10 8.90 -2.58
C SER A 137 -9.58 8.52 -2.62
N ARG A 138 -10.45 9.52 -2.76
CA ARG A 138 -11.87 9.29 -3.07
C ARG A 138 -12.04 8.44 -4.34
N ALA A 139 -11.13 8.61 -5.31
CA ALA A 139 -11.13 7.83 -6.55
C ALA A 139 -10.91 6.33 -6.29
N MET A 140 -10.07 5.95 -5.33
CA MET A 140 -9.88 4.54 -4.98
C MET A 140 -11.17 3.91 -4.42
N ASN A 141 -11.88 4.61 -3.54
CA ASN A 141 -13.16 4.11 -3.03
C ASN A 141 -14.18 3.94 -4.16
N LEU A 142 -14.28 4.92 -5.08
CA LEU A 142 -15.16 4.81 -6.24
C LEU A 142 -14.79 3.64 -7.16
N LEU A 143 -13.49 3.39 -7.37
CA LEU A 143 -13.03 2.22 -8.12
C LEU A 143 -13.42 0.93 -7.41
N PHE A 144 -13.17 0.81 -6.10
CA PHE A 144 -13.56 -0.37 -5.32
C PHE A 144 -15.08 -0.60 -5.37
N ASP A 145 -15.88 0.44 -5.27
CA ASP A 145 -17.33 0.36 -5.38
C ASP A 145 -17.77 -0.10 -6.78
N ALA A 146 -17.13 0.43 -7.83
CA ALA A 146 -17.37 0.00 -9.22
C ALA A 146 -17.01 -1.49 -9.41
N PHE A 147 -15.82 -1.92 -8.97
CA PHE A 147 -15.39 -3.32 -8.99
C PHE A 147 -16.37 -4.22 -8.25
N ARG A 148 -16.80 -3.81 -7.05
CA ARG A 148 -17.73 -4.57 -6.23
C ARG A 148 -19.11 -4.67 -6.88
N SER A 149 -19.58 -3.60 -7.53
CA SER A 149 -20.87 -3.61 -8.24
C SER A 149 -20.90 -4.56 -9.44
N ARG A 150 -19.74 -4.89 -10.01
CA ARG A 150 -19.59 -5.75 -11.20
C ARG A 150 -18.76 -7.01 -10.93
N SER A 151 -18.59 -7.38 -9.66
CA SER A 151 -17.63 -8.44 -9.29
C SER A 151 -17.97 -9.79 -9.93
N THR A 152 -19.26 -10.13 -10.06
CA THR A 152 -19.68 -11.38 -10.69
C THR A 152 -19.35 -11.41 -12.18
N GLU A 153 -19.66 -10.33 -12.92
CA GLU A 153 -19.34 -10.21 -14.35
C GLU A 153 -17.82 -10.25 -14.58
N LEU A 154 -17.07 -9.52 -13.77
CA LEU A 154 -15.60 -9.52 -13.82
C LEU A 154 -15.02 -10.90 -13.53
N MET A 155 -15.53 -11.61 -12.51
CA MET A 155 -15.07 -12.95 -12.16
C MET A 155 -15.37 -13.96 -13.29
N LEU A 156 -16.55 -13.88 -13.92
CA LEU A 156 -16.88 -14.72 -15.07
C LEU A 156 -15.96 -14.44 -16.27
N SER A 157 -15.71 -13.15 -16.57
CA SER A 157 -14.80 -12.77 -17.64
C SER A 157 -13.36 -13.22 -17.38
N ALA A 158 -12.88 -13.09 -16.14
CA ALA A 158 -11.55 -13.52 -15.72
C ALA A 158 -11.42 -15.05 -15.80
N LEU A 159 -12.46 -15.80 -15.41
CA LEU A 159 -12.47 -17.25 -15.52
C LEU A 159 -12.41 -17.69 -16.99
N LEU A 160 -13.20 -17.05 -17.87
CA LEU A 160 -13.17 -17.35 -19.30
C LEU A 160 -11.81 -17.03 -19.92
N ALA A 161 -11.25 -15.85 -19.63
CA ALA A 161 -9.92 -15.46 -20.08
C ALA A 161 -8.85 -16.46 -19.61
N PHE A 162 -8.92 -16.88 -18.34
CA PHE A 162 -8.01 -17.87 -17.78
C PHE A 162 -8.14 -19.25 -18.46
N SER A 163 -9.37 -19.70 -18.74
CA SER A 163 -9.62 -20.95 -19.48
C SER A 163 -9.06 -20.90 -20.91
N LEU A 164 -9.27 -19.78 -21.62
CA LEU A 164 -8.72 -19.58 -22.96
C LEU A 164 -7.19 -19.56 -22.94
N MET A 165 -6.60 -18.84 -21.99
CA MET A 165 -5.16 -18.79 -21.78
C MET A 165 -4.58 -20.18 -21.52
N LEU A 166 -5.19 -20.98 -20.65
CA LEU A 166 -4.77 -22.36 -20.39
C LEU A 166 -4.88 -23.25 -21.63
N GLY A 167 -5.98 -23.13 -22.38
CA GLY A 167 -6.19 -23.87 -23.63
C GLY A 167 -5.13 -23.53 -24.68
N ALA A 168 -4.90 -22.24 -24.93
CA ALA A 168 -3.88 -21.75 -25.86
C ALA A 168 -2.46 -22.17 -25.46
N SER A 169 -2.13 -22.07 -24.17
CA SER A 169 -0.83 -22.49 -23.63
C SER A 169 -0.60 -24.00 -23.80
N THR A 170 -1.65 -24.80 -23.62
CA THR A 170 -1.59 -26.26 -23.81
C THR A 170 -1.39 -26.60 -25.28
N LEU A 171 -2.07 -25.92 -26.19
CA LEU A 171 -1.88 -26.11 -27.64
C LEU A 171 -0.46 -25.72 -28.07
N LEU A 172 0.04 -24.56 -27.64
CA LEU A 172 1.41 -24.12 -27.89
C LEU A 172 2.43 -25.12 -27.37
N TYR A 173 2.24 -25.62 -26.16
CA TYR A 173 3.08 -26.69 -25.61
C TYR A 173 3.03 -27.94 -26.50
N LEU A 174 1.85 -28.40 -26.92
CA LEU A 174 1.75 -29.62 -27.73
C LEU A 174 2.39 -29.49 -29.12
N VAL A 175 2.32 -28.30 -29.73
CA VAL A 175 2.83 -28.05 -31.08
C VAL A 175 4.31 -27.67 -31.07
N GLU A 176 4.72 -26.76 -30.19
CA GLU A 176 6.02 -26.09 -30.26
C GLU A 176 7.06 -26.66 -29.27
N ASN A 177 6.68 -27.53 -28.32
CA ASN A 177 7.63 -28.05 -27.33
C ASN A 177 8.84 -28.75 -27.96
N GLN A 178 8.67 -29.49 -29.06
CA GLN A 178 9.80 -30.14 -29.74
C GLN A 178 10.68 -29.16 -30.52
N ALA A 179 10.10 -28.11 -31.11
CA ALA A 179 10.82 -27.13 -31.91
C ALA A 179 11.51 -26.06 -31.06
N GLN A 180 10.89 -25.67 -29.95
CA GLN A 180 11.31 -24.59 -29.06
C GLN A 180 11.14 -24.99 -27.57
N PRO A 181 11.89 -26.01 -27.10
CA PRO A 181 11.77 -26.51 -25.73
C PRO A 181 12.17 -25.49 -24.67
N GLU A 182 13.00 -24.50 -25.03
CA GLU A 182 13.35 -23.41 -24.12
C GLU A 182 12.16 -22.49 -23.82
N ALA A 183 11.32 -22.19 -24.80
CA ALA A 183 10.16 -21.29 -24.64
C ALA A 183 8.87 -22.05 -24.26
N PHE A 184 8.63 -23.22 -24.86
CA PHE A 184 7.39 -23.97 -24.71
C PHE A 184 7.60 -25.35 -24.08
N GLY A 185 8.66 -25.52 -23.29
CA GLY A 185 8.99 -26.78 -22.61
C GLY A 185 8.05 -27.19 -21.47
N SER A 186 7.12 -26.32 -21.07
CA SER A 186 6.07 -26.64 -20.11
C SER A 186 4.87 -25.71 -20.29
N ILE A 187 3.68 -26.17 -19.88
CA ILE A 187 2.45 -25.36 -19.95
C ILE A 187 2.62 -24.02 -19.21
N PRO A 188 3.14 -23.93 -17.97
CA PRO A 188 3.36 -22.65 -17.30
C PRO A 188 4.31 -21.70 -18.05
N ARG A 189 5.27 -22.25 -18.81
CA ARG A 189 6.17 -21.44 -19.63
C ARG A 189 5.46 -20.90 -20.87
N ALA A 190 4.62 -21.73 -21.51
CA ALA A 190 3.74 -21.29 -22.59
C ALA A 190 2.68 -20.28 -22.12
N MET A 191 2.24 -20.33 -20.86
CA MET A 191 1.33 -19.35 -20.27
C MET A 191 1.91 -17.94 -20.26
N TRP A 192 3.21 -17.77 -20.08
CA TRP A 192 3.84 -16.44 -20.15
C TRP A 192 3.55 -15.77 -21.51
N TRP A 193 3.72 -16.51 -22.61
CA TRP A 193 3.40 -16.04 -23.97
C TRP A 193 1.91 -15.81 -24.19
N ALA A 194 1.06 -16.68 -23.64
CA ALA A 194 -0.39 -16.49 -23.71
C ALA A 194 -0.84 -15.25 -22.93
N VAL A 195 -0.20 -14.91 -21.81
CA VAL A 195 -0.46 -13.67 -21.05
C VAL A 195 -0.04 -12.43 -21.84
N GLU A 196 1.10 -12.46 -22.53
CA GLU A 196 1.54 -11.32 -23.34
C GLU A 196 0.67 -11.08 -24.58
N THR A 197 0.01 -12.12 -25.08
CA THR A 197 -0.76 -12.06 -26.34
C THR A 197 -2.25 -11.77 -26.14
N LEU A 198 -2.85 -12.23 -25.03
CA LEU A 198 -4.28 -12.13 -24.73
C LEU A 198 -4.67 -10.76 -24.17
#